data_AF-A0A0K1K495-F1
#
_entry.id   AF-A0A0K1K495-F1
#
_cell.length_a   1.000
_cell.length_b   1.000
_cell.length_c   1.000
_cell.angle_alpha   90.00
_cell.angle_beta   90.00
_cell.angle_gamma   90.00
#
_symmetry.space_group_name_H-M   'P 1'
#
loop_
_entity.id
_entity.type
_entity.pdbx_description
1 polymer ?
#
loop_
_entity_poly.entity_id
_entity_poly.type
_entity_poly.pdbx_seq_one_letter_code
_entity_poly.pdbx_strand_id
1 'polypeptide(L)'
;MPRTRVLLEDGTNELIFSPASLWEVAIKQASRRVGFPFDAGELHRALLLHHFTEMPVTGTHAVYIARLPLLHKDPFDRILIAQAIIEGVILLTPDKVMGLYSRLIQRA
;
A
#
# COMPACT_ATOMS: atom_id res chain seq x y z
N MET A 1 -0.36 -15.51 3.07
CA MET A 1 0.58 -15.51 4.19
C MET A 1 -0.22 -15.61 5.49
N PRO A 2 0.13 -16.50 6.45
CA PRO A 2 -0.67 -16.73 7.65
C PRO A 2 -0.83 -15.48 8.55
N ARG A 3 0.22 -14.66 8.66
CA ARG A 3 0.23 -13.46 9.52
C ARG A 3 -0.64 -12.33 8.97
N THR A 4 -0.57 -12.06 7.66
CA THR A 4 -1.46 -11.05 7.04
C THR A 4 -2.93 -11.39 7.29
N ARG A 5 -3.31 -12.66 7.12
CA ARG A 5 -4.69 -13.11 7.33
C ARG A 5 -5.16 -12.81 8.76
N VAL A 6 -4.35 -13.16 9.75
CA VAL A 6 -4.68 -12.90 11.18
C VAL A 6 -4.88 -11.41 11.43
N LEU A 7 -4.02 -10.53 10.88
CA LEU A 7 -4.15 -9.08 11.06
C LEU A 7 -5.40 -8.51 10.36
N LEU A 8 -5.76 -9.05 9.21
CA LEU A 8 -6.96 -8.65 8.46
C LEU A 8 -8.26 -9.17 9.11
N GLU A 9 -8.21 -10.32 9.78
CA GLU A 9 -9.37 -10.94 10.44
C GLU A 9 -9.55 -10.44 11.89
N ASP A 10 -8.57 -9.74 12.45
CA ASP A 10 -8.66 -9.09 13.76
C ASP A 10 -9.47 -7.81 13.66
N GLY A 11 -10.73 -7.88 14.11
CA GLY A 11 -11.69 -6.78 14.09
C GLY A 11 -11.36 -5.59 15.00
N THR A 12 -10.24 -5.63 15.74
CA THR A 12 -9.73 -4.45 16.46
C THR A 12 -8.86 -3.55 15.59
N ASN A 13 -8.42 -4.04 14.42
CA ASN A 13 -7.64 -3.25 13.47
C ASN A 13 -8.54 -2.44 12.55
N GLU A 14 -8.22 -1.16 12.40
CA GLU A 14 -8.73 -0.40 11.27
C GLU A 14 -7.97 -0.80 10.01
N LEU A 15 -8.71 -1.28 9.00
CA LEU A 15 -8.13 -1.67 7.73
C LEU A 15 -8.17 -0.49 6.77
N ILE A 16 -7.00 -0.14 6.26
CA ILE A 16 -6.84 0.99 5.34
C ILE A 16 -6.19 0.53 4.03
N PHE A 17 -6.46 1.24 2.94
CA PHE A 17 -5.73 1.06 1.69
C PHE A 17 -5.36 2.41 1.08
N SER A 18 -4.27 2.41 0.30
CA SER A 18 -3.83 3.59 -0.44
C SER A 18 -4.30 3.53 -1.89
N PRO A 19 -4.76 4.65 -2.48
CA PRO A 19 -5.03 4.73 -3.91
C PRO A 19 -3.75 4.55 -4.76
N ALA A 20 -2.54 4.67 -4.18
CA ALA A 20 -1.29 4.34 -4.89
C ALA A 20 -1.20 2.85 -5.25
N SER A 21 -1.71 1.96 -4.39
CA SER A 21 -1.79 0.52 -4.70
C SER A 21 -2.78 0.25 -5.84
N LEU A 22 -3.92 0.94 -5.85
CA LEU A 22 -4.88 0.87 -6.96
C LEU A 22 -4.30 1.42 -8.26
N TRP A 23 -3.53 2.50 -8.17
CA TRP A 23 -2.83 3.09 -9.32
C TRP A 23 -1.85 2.09 -9.95
N GLU A 24 -1.08 1.36 -9.13
CA GLU A 24 -0.20 0.30 -9.62
C GLU A 24 -0.98 -0.83 -10.31
N VAL A 25 -2.10 -1.27 -9.72
CA VAL A 25 -3.01 -2.28 -10.32
C VAL A 25 -3.58 -1.78 -11.65
N ALA A 26 -4.02 -0.54 -11.73
CA ALA A 26 -4.58 0.06 -12.94
C ALA A 26 -3.55 0.13 -14.08
N ILE A 27 -2.28 0.45 -13.78
CA ILE A 27 -1.19 0.42 -14.78
C ILE A 27 -0.94 -1.03 -15.26
N LYS A 28 -0.91 -2.00 -14.36
CA LYS A 28 -0.72 -3.43 -14.70
C LYS A 28 -1.88 -3.95 -15.55
N GLN A 29 -3.10 -3.56 -15.22
CA GLN A 29 -4.30 -3.84 -16.01
C GLN A 29 -4.20 -3.23 -17.41
N ALA A 30 -3.89 -1.93 -17.51
CA ALA A 30 -3.81 -1.19 -18.78
C ALA A 30 -2.68 -1.67 -19.70
N SER A 31 -1.55 -2.10 -19.13
CA SER A 31 -0.42 -2.66 -19.89
C SER A 31 -0.70 -4.03 -20.52
N ARG A 32 -1.93 -4.57 -20.38
CA ARG A 32 -2.40 -5.85 -20.95
C ARG A 32 -1.43 -7.00 -20.70
N ARG A 33 -0.81 -7.01 -19.52
CA ARG A 33 0.06 -8.12 -19.13
C ARG A 33 -0.78 -9.39 -19.17
N VAL A 34 -0.49 -10.27 -20.12
CA VAL A 34 -1.28 -11.49 -20.36
C VAL A 34 -1.41 -12.25 -19.04
N GLY A 35 -2.65 -12.52 -18.64
CA GLY A 35 -2.95 -13.24 -17.40
C GLY A 35 -2.99 -12.39 -16.12
N PHE A 36 -3.01 -11.06 -16.17
CA PHE A 36 -3.30 -10.24 -14.99
C PHE A 36 -4.82 -10.29 -14.67
N PRO A 37 -5.24 -10.90 -13.55
CA PRO A 37 -6.65 -11.22 -13.32
C PRO A 37 -7.42 -10.11 -12.58
N PHE A 38 -6.77 -8.98 -12.27
CA PHE A 38 -7.34 -7.96 -11.39
C PHE A 38 -7.80 -6.73 -12.19
N ASP A 39 -9.04 -6.31 -11.94
CA ASP A 39 -9.57 -5.00 -12.35
C ASP A 39 -9.46 -4.01 -11.18
N ALA A 40 -8.89 -2.84 -11.41
CA ALA A 40 -8.66 -1.84 -10.39
C ALA A 40 -9.98 -1.26 -9.83
N GLY A 41 -11.01 -1.12 -10.67
CA GLY A 41 -12.32 -0.61 -10.26
C GLY A 41 -13.09 -1.64 -9.43
N GLU A 42 -13.03 -2.91 -9.79
CA GLU A 42 -13.57 -4.02 -8.99
C GLU A 42 -12.85 -4.15 -7.65
N LEU A 43 -11.52 -4.07 -7.64
CA LEU A 43 -10.74 -4.10 -6.41
C LEU A 43 -11.10 -2.94 -5.48
N HIS A 44 -11.20 -1.72 -6.01
CA HIS A 44 -11.63 -0.54 -5.25
C HIS A 44 -13.02 -0.74 -4.61
N ARG A 45 -14.00 -1.19 -5.40
CA ARG A 45 -15.36 -1.49 -4.88
C ARG A 45 -15.34 -2.58 -3.81
N ALA A 46 -14.55 -3.64 -4.01
CA ALA A 46 -14.45 -4.74 -3.05
C ALA A 46 -13.85 -4.27 -1.72
N LEU A 47 -12.79 -3.46 -1.75
CA LEU A 47 -12.17 -2.90 -0.54
C LEU A 47 -13.17 -2.07 0.28
N LEU A 48 -13.93 -1.19 -0.38
CA LEU A 48 -14.97 -0.40 0.28
C LEU A 48 -16.10 -1.26 0.84
N LEU A 49 -16.55 -2.27 0.09
CA LEU A 49 -17.59 -3.20 0.54
C LEU A 49 -17.15 -4.00 1.78
N HIS A 50 -15.86 -4.30 1.88
CA HIS A 50 -15.26 -4.99 3.02
C HIS A 50 -14.77 -4.04 4.13
N HIS A 51 -15.28 -2.80 4.17
CA HIS A 51 -15.03 -1.83 5.23
C HIS A 51 -13.57 -1.37 5.37
N PHE A 52 -12.79 -1.44 4.29
CA PHE A 52 -11.50 -0.75 4.29
C PHE A 52 -11.70 0.74 4.07
N THR A 53 -10.96 1.56 4.81
CA THR A 53 -10.93 3.01 4.63
C THR A 53 -9.90 3.39 3.57
N GLU A 54 -10.29 4.17 2.56
CA GLU A 54 -9.34 4.74 1.62
C GLU A 54 -8.57 5.89 2.30
N MET A 55 -7.24 5.84 2.25
CA MET A 55 -6.36 6.89 2.77
C MET A 55 -5.80 7.73 1.61
N PRO A 56 -6.23 9.00 1.45
CA PRO A 56 -5.80 9.84 0.35
C PRO A 56 -4.28 10.02 0.29
N VAL A 57 -3.73 10.06 -0.93
CA VAL A 57 -2.37 10.53 -1.16
C VAL A 57 -2.39 12.05 -1.24
N THR A 58 -1.62 12.72 -0.39
CA THR A 58 -1.55 14.18 -0.28
C THR A 58 -0.21 14.72 -0.76
N GLY A 59 -0.13 16.03 -0.98
CA GLY A 59 1.13 16.71 -1.27
C GLY A 59 2.17 16.54 -0.17
N THR A 60 1.75 16.42 1.10
CA THR A 60 2.64 16.16 2.24
C THR A 60 3.36 14.83 2.07
N HIS A 61 2.65 13.79 1.64
CA HIS A 61 3.26 12.47 1.36
C HIS A 61 4.27 12.57 0.23
N ALA A 62 3.93 13.27 -0.86
CA ALA A 62 4.81 13.44 -2.01
C ALA A 62 6.10 14.20 -1.67
N VAL A 63 6.01 15.28 -0.90
CA VAL A 63 7.19 16.06 -0.46
C VAL A 63 8.08 15.24 0.47
N TYR A 64 7.49 14.40 1.34
CA TYR A 64 8.26 13.58 2.27
C TYR A 64 9.17 12.56 1.58
N ILE A 65 8.87 12.15 0.33
CA ILE A 65 9.70 11.23 -0.45
C ILE A 65 11.15 11.71 -0.57
N ALA A 66 11.39 13.02 -0.62
CA ALA A 66 12.74 13.59 -0.70
C ALA A 66 13.60 13.31 0.55
N ARG A 67 12.96 12.95 1.67
CA ARG A 67 13.62 12.59 2.94
C ARG A 67 13.90 11.09 3.06
N LEU A 68 13.29 10.28 2.21
CA LEU A 68 13.46 8.83 2.24
C LEU A 68 14.82 8.44 1.64
N PRO A 69 15.58 7.55 2.31
CA PRO A 69 16.75 6.89 1.72
C PRO A 69 16.49 6.35 0.32
N LEU A 70 17.53 6.27 -0.51
CA LEU A 70 17.43 5.73 -1.87
C LEU A 70 17.62 4.21 -1.89
N LEU A 71 16.80 3.47 -1.13
CA LEU A 71 16.82 2.00 -1.13
C LEU A 71 15.91 1.41 -2.22
N HIS A 72 14.83 2.13 -2.56
CA HIS A 72 13.88 1.77 -3.62
C HIS A 72 13.80 2.87 -4.67
N LYS A 73 13.67 2.44 -5.93
CA LYS A 73 13.48 3.32 -7.10
C LYS A 73 12.03 3.44 -7.53
N ASP A 74 11.17 2.49 -7.16
CA ASP A 74 9.77 2.51 -7.55
C ASP A 74 9.03 3.67 -6.84
N PRO A 75 8.41 4.60 -7.58
CA PRO A 75 7.65 5.69 -6.97
C PRO A 75 6.45 5.20 -6.13
N PHE A 76 5.83 4.07 -6.45
CA PHE A 76 4.69 3.53 -5.69
C PHE A 76 5.12 3.05 -4.30
N ASP A 77 6.23 2.31 -4.24
CA ASP A 77 6.82 1.90 -2.97
C ASP A 77 7.16 3.10 -2.10
N ARG A 78 7.79 4.11 -2.70
CA ARG A 78 8.22 5.32 -1.98
C ARG A 78 7.05 6.13 -1.44
N ILE A 79 5.95 6.27 -2.20
CA ILE A 79 4.77 7.00 -1.69
C ILE A 79 4.03 6.21 -0.61
N LEU A 80 3.96 4.87 -0.70
CA LEU A 80 3.38 4.01 0.33
C LEU A 80 4.17 4.10 1.64
N ILE A 81 5.50 4.08 1.56
CA ILE A 81 6.40 4.29 2.70
C ILE A 81 6.17 5.68 3.31
N ALA A 82 6.07 6.72 2.49
CA ALA A 82 5.83 8.08 2.96
C ALA A 82 4.48 8.21 3.69
N GLN A 83 3.40 7.63 3.13
CA GLN A 83 2.10 7.61 3.80
C GLN A 83 2.17 6.90 5.15
N ALA A 84 2.78 5.72 5.22
CA ALA A 84 2.93 4.98 6.47
C ALA A 84 3.63 5.79 7.55
N ILE A 85 4.71 6.50 7.19
CA ILE A 85 5.49 7.30 8.14
C ILE A 85 4.75 8.57 8.57
N ILE A 86 4.11 9.29 7.64
CA ILE A 86 3.41 10.55 7.94
C ILE A 86 2.14 10.30 8.75
N GLU A 87 1.37 9.27 8.39
CA GLU A 87 0.07 8.98 9.04
C GLU A 87 0.23 8.08 10.27
N GLY A 88 1.43 7.56 10.52
CA GLY A 88 1.71 6.72 11.69
C GLY A 88 1.07 5.33 11.63
N VAL A 89 0.79 4.83 10.42
CA VAL A 89 0.08 3.57 10.18
C VAL A 89 1.03 2.44 9.80
N ILE A 90 0.62 1.19 10.03
CA ILE A 90 1.43 0.02 9.67
C ILE A 90 1.25 -0.30 8.19
N LEU A 91 2.36 -0.32 7.45
CA LEU A 91 2.39 -0.84 6.07
C LEU A 91 2.78 -2.32 6.09
N LEU A 92 1.87 -3.19 5.64
CA LEU A 92 2.16 -4.61 5.41
C LEU A 92 2.67 -4.83 3.99
N THR A 93 3.86 -5.42 3.87
CA THR A 93 4.50 -5.67 2.57
C THR A 93 5.24 -7.01 2.54
N PRO A 94 5.26 -7.75 1.42
CA PRO A 94 6.12 -8.93 1.26
C PRO A 94 7.60 -8.57 1.08
N ASP A 95 7.92 -7.32 0.72
CA ASP A 95 9.28 -6.86 0.48
C ASP A 95 10.02 -6.58 1.80
N LYS A 96 11.07 -7.37 2.06
CA LYS A 96 11.88 -7.27 3.27
C LYS A 96 12.74 -6.01 3.31
N VAL A 97 13.13 -5.45 2.16
CA VAL A 97 14.01 -4.28 2.10
C VAL A 97 13.27 -3.03 2.59
N MET A 98 11.94 -2.97 2.40
CA MET A 98 11.15 -1.83 2.86
C MET A 98 11.16 -1.66 4.39
N GLY A 99 11.36 -2.74 5.15
CA GLY A 99 11.47 -2.66 6.62
C GLY A 99 12.65 -1.81 7.12
N LEU A 100 13.62 -1.49 6.25
CA LEU A 100 14.77 -0.65 6.57
C LEU A 100 14.43 0.85 6.67
N TYR A 101 13.26 1.28 6.19
CA TYR A 101 12.86 2.70 6.26
C TYR A 101 12.27 3.10 7.61
N SER A 102 11.52 2.21 8.25
CA SER A 102 10.79 2.51 9.50
C SER A 102 10.26 1.25 10.14
N ARG A 103 10.13 1.25 11.48
CA ARG A 103 9.43 0.22 12.25
C ARG A 103 7.95 0.06 11.90
N LEU A 104 7.37 1.08 11.25
CA LEU A 104 5.99 1.07 10.78
C LEU A 104 5.80 0.17 9.56
N ILE A 105 6.89 -0.27 8.92
CA ILE A 105 6.83 -1.15 7.76
C ILE A 105 7.10 -2.58 8.23
N GLN A 106 6.07 -3.41 8.12
CA GLN A 106 6.09 -4.76 8.63
C GLN A 106 5.91 -5.77 7.51
N ARG A 107 6.54 -6.93 7.71
CA ARG A 107 6.44 -8.02 6.75
C ARG A 107 5.07 -8.71 6.87
N ALA A 108 4.41 -8.85 5.72
CA ALA A 108 3.14 -9.56 5.56
C ALA A 108 3.26 -11.09 5.75
#